data_AF-A0A831LXD6-F1
#
_entry.id   AF-A0A831LXD6-F1
#
_cell.length_a   1.000
_cell.length_b   1.000
_cell.length_c   1.000
_cell.angle_alpha   90.00
_cell.angle_beta   90.00
_cell.angle_gamma   90.00
#
_symmetry.space_group_name_H-M   'P 1'
#
loop_
_entity.id
_entity.type
_entity.pdbx_description
1 polymer ?
#
loop_
_entity_poly.entity_id
_entity_poly.type
_entity_poly.pdbx_seq_one_letter_code
_entity_poly.pdbx_strand_id
1 'polypeptide(L)'
;MSRLSVSLGLLLGLGVLPAEARGPRQQRLPWDALGPAVEGRKISMVMPDGTEIRGKVLAVQSDGLRMKMSWTSNALPVGMGERVIPREAVSVVKVQRGGWKWRAILTAAAPVLLVGAIAAAAGDLPEQGAEGDAAIGAGVLGSMAIAYVAGWKLDRRETLIEIAR
;
A
#
# COMPACT_ATOMS: atom_id res chain seq x y z
N MET A 1 49.22 -3.22 27.88
CA MET A 1 48.49 -4.46 27.55
C MET A 1 47.29 -4.58 28.47
N SER A 2 46.08 -4.36 27.95
CA SER A 2 44.86 -5.05 28.41
C SER A 2 43.73 -4.62 27.47
N ARG A 3 43.47 -5.46 26.47
CA ARG A 3 42.29 -5.43 25.62
C ARG A 3 41.09 -5.77 26.52
N LEU A 4 40.16 -4.85 26.70
CA LEU A 4 38.87 -5.15 27.31
C LEU A 4 37.84 -5.25 26.19
N SER A 5 37.63 -6.49 25.76
CA SER A 5 36.47 -6.92 24.98
C SER A 5 35.20 -6.54 25.74
N VAL A 6 34.42 -5.61 25.19
CA VAL A 6 33.01 -5.45 25.56
C VAL A 6 32.19 -6.16 24.49
N SER A 7 32.11 -7.48 24.65
CA SER A 7 31.09 -8.29 24.00
C SER A 7 29.82 -8.18 24.86
N LEU A 8 28.80 -7.43 24.48
CA LEU A 8 27.42 -7.74 24.88
C LEU A 8 26.41 -6.87 24.13
N GLY A 9 25.51 -7.52 23.41
CA GLY A 9 24.49 -6.88 22.60
C GLY A 9 23.49 -6.09 23.43
N LEU A 10 23.27 -4.84 23.05
CA LEU A 10 22.06 -4.10 23.40
C LEU A 10 21.99 -2.81 22.57
N LEU A 11 21.47 -2.89 21.34
CA LEU A 11 20.63 -1.83 20.74
C LEU A 11 20.00 -2.34 19.44
N LEU A 12 19.44 -3.54 19.58
CA LEU A 12 18.38 -4.13 18.77
C LEU A 12 17.03 -3.43 19.06
N GLY A 13 17.04 -2.11 19.19
CA GLY A 13 15.96 -1.35 19.81
C GLY A 13 15.87 0.06 19.28
N LEU A 14 15.24 0.23 18.12
CA LEU A 14 14.23 1.28 17.96
C LEU A 14 13.31 0.96 16.77
N GLY A 15 12.16 0.37 17.11
CA GLY A 15 10.92 0.67 16.42
C GLY A 15 10.68 0.02 15.06
N VAL A 16 10.91 -1.28 14.91
CA VAL A 16 9.96 -2.05 14.07
C VAL A 16 8.66 -2.08 14.87
N LEU A 17 7.86 -1.01 14.76
CA LEU A 17 6.45 -1.12 15.05
C LEU A 17 6.00 -2.36 14.26
N PRO A 18 5.34 -3.36 14.89
CA PRO A 18 4.57 -4.29 14.10
C PRO A 18 3.61 -3.39 13.35
N ALA A 19 3.86 -3.18 12.05
CA ALA A 19 2.80 -2.85 11.15
C ALA A 19 1.90 -4.07 11.28
N GLU A 20 0.97 -4.02 12.24
CA GLU A 20 -0.16 -4.93 12.28
C GLU A 20 -0.65 -4.85 10.85
N ALA A 21 -0.42 -5.93 10.13
CA ALA A 21 -1.06 -6.19 8.87
C ALA A 21 -2.53 -6.27 9.25
N ARG A 22 -3.18 -5.12 9.38
CA ARG A 22 -4.60 -4.99 9.60
C ARG A 22 -5.16 -5.75 8.43
N GLY A 23 -5.66 -6.95 8.71
CA GLY A 23 -6.29 -7.81 7.73
C GLY A 23 -7.28 -6.98 6.92
N PRO A 24 -7.54 -7.36 5.66
CA PRO A 24 -8.41 -6.60 4.79
C PRO A 24 -9.69 -6.27 5.55
N ARG A 25 -9.97 -4.97 5.72
CA ARG A 25 -11.07 -4.52 6.57
C ARG A 25 -12.34 -5.07 5.94
N GLN A 26 -12.96 -6.05 6.58
CA GLN A 26 -14.18 -6.66 6.08
C GLN A 26 -15.36 -5.81 6.54
N GLN A 27 -16.15 -5.33 5.59
CA GLN A 27 -17.35 -4.56 5.87
C GLN A 27 -18.53 -5.25 5.19
N ARG A 28 -19.61 -5.47 5.94
CA ARG A 28 -20.89 -5.88 5.38
C ARG A 28 -21.73 -4.64 5.17
N LEU A 29 -22.12 -4.39 3.93
CA LEU A 29 -22.93 -3.22 3.58
C LEU A 29 -24.14 -3.66 2.75
N PRO A 30 -25.33 -3.10 2.99
CA PRO A 30 -26.45 -3.26 2.08
C PRO A 30 -26.14 -2.58 0.75
N TRP A 31 -26.81 -3.03 -0.33
CA TRP A 31 -26.62 -2.50 -1.67
C TRP A 31 -26.77 -0.97 -1.75
N ASP A 32 -27.76 -0.43 -1.04
CA ASP A 32 -28.06 1.02 -1.04
C ASP A 32 -26.95 1.85 -0.38
N ALA A 33 -26.14 1.25 0.49
CA ALA A 33 -24.98 1.89 1.12
C ALA A 33 -23.67 1.66 0.33
N LEU A 34 -23.72 0.92 -0.78
CA LEU A 34 -22.54 0.59 -1.56
C LEU A 34 -21.98 1.81 -2.29
N GLY A 35 -22.84 2.72 -2.77
CA GLY A 35 -22.48 3.92 -3.55
C GLY A 35 -21.29 4.70 -2.95
N PRO A 36 -21.44 5.27 -1.74
CA PRO A 36 -20.36 6.02 -1.09
C PRO A 36 -19.07 5.22 -0.84
N ALA A 37 -19.17 3.89 -0.76
CA ALA A 37 -18.05 3.02 -0.46
C ALA A 37 -17.22 2.66 -1.70
N VAL A 38 -17.84 2.54 -2.89
CA VAL A 38 -17.20 2.03 -4.10
C VAL A 38 -17.11 3.02 -5.26
N GLU A 39 -17.99 4.03 -5.32
CA GLU A 39 -18.03 4.95 -6.46
C GLU A 39 -16.73 5.73 -6.65
N GLY A 40 -16.29 5.84 -7.89
CA GLY A 40 -15.03 6.46 -8.27
C GLY A 40 -13.78 5.67 -7.86
N ARG A 41 -13.92 4.53 -7.17
CA ARG A 41 -12.78 3.71 -6.71
C ARG A 41 -12.49 2.57 -7.67
N LYS A 42 -11.24 2.11 -7.64
CA LYS A 42 -10.85 0.87 -8.31
C LYS A 42 -11.26 -0.31 -7.44
N ILE A 43 -11.91 -1.28 -8.06
CA ILE A 43 -12.35 -2.50 -7.40
C ILE A 43 -11.89 -3.74 -8.17
N SER A 44 -11.79 -4.86 -7.46
CA SER A 44 -11.75 -6.19 -8.06
C SER A 44 -12.86 -7.06 -7.48
N MET A 45 -13.45 -7.92 -8.30
CA MET A 45 -14.44 -8.89 -7.86
C MET A 45 -14.32 -10.17 -8.68
N VAL A 46 -14.88 -11.25 -8.13
CA VAL A 46 -15.01 -12.52 -8.82
C VAL A 46 -16.49 -12.71 -9.14
N MET A 47 -16.77 -12.93 -10.42
CA MET A 47 -18.10 -13.17 -10.95
C MET A 47 -18.57 -14.60 -10.59
N PRO A 48 -19.88 -14.91 -10.67
CA PRO A 48 -20.41 -16.24 -10.35
C PRO A 48 -19.82 -17.38 -11.20
N ASP A 49 -19.35 -17.07 -12.41
CA ASP A 49 -18.67 -17.99 -13.32
C ASP A 49 -17.18 -18.21 -12.98
N GLY A 50 -16.68 -17.57 -11.92
CA GLY A 50 -15.27 -17.60 -11.51
C GLY A 50 -14.39 -16.57 -12.22
N THR A 51 -14.94 -15.75 -13.12
CA THR A 51 -14.16 -14.73 -13.84
C THR A 51 -13.77 -13.59 -12.88
N GLU A 52 -12.47 -13.28 -12.77
CA GLU A 52 -12.00 -12.12 -12.02
C GLU A 52 -12.07 -10.88 -12.92
N ILE A 53 -12.75 -9.84 -12.46
CA ILE A 53 -12.84 -8.55 -13.15
C ILE A 53 -12.25 -7.44 -12.29
N ARG A 54 -11.57 -6.50 -12.93
CA ARG A 54 -10.97 -5.31 -12.30
C ARG A 54 -11.31 -4.06 -13.08
N GLY A 55 -11.75 -3.04 -12.37
CA GLY A 55 -12.19 -1.80 -13.00
C GLY A 55 -12.43 -0.66 -12.03
N LYS A 56 -12.76 0.51 -12.56
CA LYS A 56 -13.19 1.68 -11.78
C LYS A 56 -14.71 1.71 -11.77
N VAL A 57 -15.32 1.78 -10.58
CA VAL A 57 -16.78 1.99 -10.49
C VAL A 57 -17.12 3.41 -10.90
N LEU A 58 -18.10 3.53 -11.79
CA LEU A 58 -18.63 4.81 -12.25
C LEU A 58 -19.88 5.20 -11.43
N ALA A 59 -20.79 4.25 -11.19
CA ALA A 59 -22.01 4.47 -10.41
C ALA A 59 -22.59 3.16 -9.87
N VAL A 60 -23.25 3.21 -8.72
CA VAL A 60 -24.13 2.13 -8.22
C VAL A 60 -25.57 2.46 -8.61
N GLN A 61 -26.22 1.57 -9.37
CA GLN A 61 -27.63 1.68 -9.74
C GLN A 61 -28.45 0.61 -9.00
N SER A 62 -29.77 0.75 -9.00
CA SER A 62 -30.69 -0.19 -8.34
C SER A 62 -30.64 -1.59 -8.96
N ASP A 63 -30.42 -1.66 -10.27
CA ASP A 63 -30.36 -2.86 -11.10
C ASP A 63 -28.93 -3.42 -11.27
N GLY A 64 -27.90 -2.60 -11.02
CA GLY A 64 -26.52 -3.07 -11.17
C GLY A 64 -25.42 -2.05 -10.90
N LEU A 65 -24.18 -2.51 -11.04
CA LEU A 65 -22.97 -1.74 -10.82
C LEU A 65 -22.36 -1.33 -12.16
N ARG A 66 -22.37 -0.04 -12.47
CA ARG A 66 -21.72 0.48 -13.68
C ARG A 66 -20.23 0.68 -13.41
N MET A 67 -19.38 0.01 -14.17
CA MET A 67 -17.94 0.09 -14.04
C MET A 67 -17.25 0.20 -15.39
N LYS A 68 -16.10 0.87 -15.40
CA LYS A 68 -15.14 0.83 -16.50
C LYS A 68 -14.11 -0.26 -16.20
N MET A 69 -14.23 -1.39 -16.90
CA MET A 69 -13.35 -2.54 -16.78
C MET A 69 -12.00 -2.26 -17.46
N SER A 70 -10.93 -2.49 -16.72
CA SER A 70 -9.54 -2.34 -17.19
C SER A 70 -8.85 -3.68 -17.38
N TRP A 71 -9.31 -4.74 -16.71
CA TRP A 71 -8.72 -6.07 -16.79
C TRP A 71 -9.75 -7.14 -16.44
N THR A 72 -9.67 -8.29 -17.11
CA THR A 72 -10.49 -9.47 -16.86
C THR A 72 -9.64 -10.72 -17.06
N SER A 73 -9.86 -11.76 -16.24
CA SER A 73 -9.24 -13.07 -16.43
C SER A 73 -9.84 -13.84 -17.62
N ASN A 74 -11.05 -13.47 -18.05
CA ASN A 74 -11.72 -14.05 -19.21
C ASN A 74 -12.16 -12.94 -20.17
N ALA A 75 -11.35 -12.71 -21.20
CA ALA A 75 -11.55 -11.61 -22.15
C ALA A 75 -12.73 -11.84 -23.12
N LEU A 76 -13.12 -13.09 -23.35
CA LEU A 76 -14.09 -13.46 -24.39
C LEU A 76 -15.55 -13.11 -24.04
N PRO A 77 -16.09 -13.41 -22.83
CA PRO A 77 -17.49 -13.11 -22.52
C PRO A 77 -17.72 -11.68 -21.98
N VAL A 78 -16.73 -11.09 -21.30
CA VAL A 78 -16.93 -9.86 -20.53
C VAL A 78 -16.46 -8.59 -21.26
N GLY A 79 -15.55 -8.70 -22.23
CA GLY A 79 -14.99 -7.55 -22.94
C GLY A 79 -14.30 -6.52 -22.02
N MET A 80 -13.57 -5.58 -22.61
CA MET A 80 -13.00 -4.43 -21.88
C MET A 80 -13.85 -3.19 -22.14
N GLY A 81 -13.90 -2.24 -21.19
CA GLY A 81 -14.66 -1.01 -21.34
C GLY A 81 -15.76 -0.81 -20.30
N GLU A 82 -16.71 0.08 -20.59
CA GLU A 82 -17.81 0.40 -19.68
C GLU A 82 -18.92 -0.66 -19.77
N ARG A 83 -19.31 -1.21 -18.62
CA ARG A 83 -20.40 -2.18 -18.49
C ARG A 83 -21.18 -1.99 -17.20
N VAL A 84 -22.43 -2.45 -17.23
CA VAL A 84 -23.26 -2.61 -16.05
C VAL A 84 -23.22 -4.09 -15.65
N ILE A 85 -22.79 -4.36 -14.42
CA ILE A 85 -22.80 -5.70 -13.84
C ILE A 85 -24.10 -5.85 -13.03
N PRO A 86 -24.94 -6.87 -13.30
CA PRO A 86 -26.21 -7.05 -12.59
C PRO A 86 -26.01 -7.20 -11.08
N ARG A 87 -26.90 -6.64 -10.28
CA ARG A 87 -26.83 -6.71 -8.81
C ARG A 87 -26.71 -8.14 -8.30
N GLU A 88 -27.45 -9.10 -8.88
CA GLU A 88 -27.36 -10.51 -8.47
C GLU A 88 -25.99 -11.14 -8.67
N ALA A 89 -25.19 -10.62 -9.61
CA ALA A 89 -23.85 -11.13 -9.90
C ALA A 89 -22.78 -10.56 -8.95
N VAL A 90 -23.10 -9.53 -8.17
CA VAL A 90 -22.14 -8.87 -7.27
C VAL A 90 -22.36 -9.36 -5.83
N SER A 91 -21.48 -10.23 -5.36
CA SER A 91 -21.51 -10.78 -4.00
C SER A 91 -20.45 -10.14 -3.09
N VAL A 92 -19.21 -10.07 -3.58
CA VAL A 92 -18.06 -9.56 -2.83
C VAL A 92 -17.25 -8.63 -3.71
N VAL A 93 -16.93 -7.45 -3.18
CA VAL A 93 -16.16 -6.42 -3.87
C VAL A 93 -14.91 -6.08 -3.05
N LYS A 94 -13.73 -6.20 -3.66
CA LYS A 94 -12.48 -5.72 -3.07
C LYS A 94 -12.21 -4.30 -3.53
N VAL A 95 -12.28 -3.34 -2.62
CA VAL A 95 -11.96 -1.93 -2.91
C VAL A 95 -10.47 -1.70 -2.71
N GLN A 96 -9.79 -1.29 -3.79
CA GLN A 96 -8.38 -0.90 -3.73
C GLN A 96 -8.28 0.58 -3.37
N ARG A 97 -7.69 0.88 -2.21
CA ARG A 97 -7.38 2.25 -1.81
C ARG A 97 -5.88 2.48 -1.99
N GLY A 98 -5.52 3.33 -2.95
CA GLY A 98 -4.17 3.85 -3.08
C GLY A 98 -3.98 5.02 -2.12
N GLY A 99 -3.12 4.86 -1.11
CA GLY A 99 -2.63 5.96 -0.29
C GLY A 99 -1.40 6.65 -0.90
N TRP A 100 -1.12 7.86 -0.44
CA TRP A 100 0.18 8.52 -0.60
C TRP A 100 0.85 8.79 0.76
N LYS A 101 0.10 8.65 1.86
CA LYS A 101 0.51 9.16 3.17
C LYS A 101 1.83 8.53 3.62
N TRP A 102 1.94 7.21 3.54
CA TRP A 102 3.14 6.51 3.99
C TRP A 102 4.31 6.70 3.03
N ARG A 103 4.06 6.84 1.72
CA ARG A 103 5.10 7.22 0.74
C ARG A 103 5.72 8.57 1.09
N ALA A 104 4.90 9.59 1.33
CA ALA A 104 5.41 10.91 1.71
C ALA A 104 6.15 10.89 3.04
N ILE A 105 5.55 10.31 4.08
CA ILE A 105 6.12 10.31 5.43
C ILE A 105 7.48 9.59 5.45
N LEU A 106 7.56 8.37 4.90
CA LEU A 106 8.79 7.60 4.95
C LEU A 106 9.88 8.20 4.07
N THR A 107 9.55 8.68 2.87
CA THR A 107 10.54 9.30 1.98
C THR A 107 11.12 10.58 2.60
N ALA A 108 10.30 11.38 3.27
CA ALA A 108 10.74 12.60 3.94
C ALA A 108 11.56 12.32 5.21
N ALA A 109 11.24 11.26 5.96
CA ALA A 109 11.98 10.89 7.17
C ALA A 109 13.30 10.16 6.89
N ALA A 110 13.44 9.51 5.73
CA ALA A 110 14.58 8.64 5.41
C ALA A 110 15.97 9.32 5.54
N PRO A 111 16.19 10.55 5.05
CA PRO A 111 17.51 11.20 5.18
C PRO A 111 17.90 11.44 6.63
N VAL A 112 16.95 11.89 7.46
CA VAL A 112 17.18 12.18 8.88
C VAL A 112 17.48 10.90 9.64
N LEU A 113 16.74 9.82 9.36
CA LEU A 113 16.97 8.52 9.97
C LEU A 113 18.32 7.93 9.57
N LEU A 114 18.70 8.07 8.30
CA LEU A 114 19.99 7.58 7.82
C LEU A 114 21.16 8.33 8.47
N VAL A 115 21.16 9.67 8.39
CA VAL A 115 22.25 10.49 8.96
C VAL A 115 22.31 10.31 10.47
N GLY A 116 21.17 10.28 11.15
CA GLY A 116 21.09 10.01 12.58
C GLY A 116 21.63 8.62 12.96
N ALA A 117 21.33 7.59 12.17
CA ALA A 117 21.85 6.24 12.40
C ALA A 117 23.38 6.15 12.18
N ILE A 118 23.90 6.83 11.15
CA ILE A 118 25.35 6.93 10.91
C ILE A 118 26.01 7.64 12.09
N ALA A 119 25.46 8.78 12.52
CA ALA A 119 26.02 9.54 13.63
C ALA A 119 26.00 8.76 14.95
N ALA A 120 24.90 8.05 15.24
CA ALA A 120 24.80 7.20 16.41
C ALA A 120 25.79 6.02 16.38
N ALA A 121 26.05 5.45 15.20
CA ALA A 121 26.99 4.33 15.03
C ALA A 121 28.45 4.78 15.10
N ALA A 122 28.77 5.96 14.55
CA ALA A 122 30.10 6.53 14.56
C ALA A 122 30.45 7.26 15.87
N GLY A 123 29.43 7.67 16.64
CA GLY A 123 29.61 8.51 17.83
C GLY A 123 29.86 9.99 17.52
N ASP A 124 29.85 10.37 16.24
CA ASP A 124 30.05 11.74 15.74
C ASP A 124 29.32 11.94 14.39
N LEU A 125 29.17 13.18 13.96
CA LEU A 125 28.61 13.51 12.65
C LEU A 125 29.56 13.06 11.51
N PRO A 126 29.02 12.79 10.30
CA PRO A 126 29.84 12.42 9.15
C PRO A 126 30.92 13.47 8.85
N GLU A 127 32.15 13.01 8.59
CA GLU A 127 33.27 13.88 8.24
C GLU A 127 32.99 14.59 6.90
N GLN A 128 33.25 15.90 6.86
CA GLN A 128 33.00 16.75 5.70
C GLN A 128 34.14 16.61 4.69
N GLY A 129 33.82 16.33 3.43
CA GLY A 129 34.81 16.17 2.37
C GLY A 129 34.22 15.47 1.15
N ALA A 130 34.82 15.66 -0.03
CA ALA A 130 34.24 15.25 -1.30
C ALA A 130 33.84 13.75 -1.36
N GLU A 131 34.65 12.86 -0.78
CA GLU A 131 34.36 11.42 -0.74
C GLU A 131 33.26 11.07 0.28
N GLY A 132 33.31 11.69 1.47
CA GLY A 132 32.30 11.52 2.53
C GLY A 132 30.93 12.05 2.12
N ASP A 133 30.90 13.25 1.53
CA ASP A 133 29.69 13.90 1.01
C ASP A 133 29.08 13.10 -0.13
N ALA A 134 29.90 12.52 -1.02
CA ALA A 134 29.42 11.65 -2.09
C ALA A 134 28.80 10.35 -1.55
N ALA A 135 29.44 9.72 -0.56
CA ALA A 135 28.94 8.51 0.08
C ALA A 135 27.63 8.77 0.87
N ILE A 136 27.57 9.86 1.63
CA ILE A 136 26.35 10.29 2.35
C ILE A 136 25.25 10.63 1.35
N GLY A 137 25.55 11.39 0.30
CA GLY A 137 24.58 11.76 -0.74
C GLY A 137 24.00 10.54 -1.45
N ALA A 138 24.84 9.58 -1.84
CA ALA A 138 24.40 8.32 -2.44
C ALA A 138 23.55 7.49 -1.45
N GLY A 139 23.96 7.42 -0.19
CA GLY A 139 23.22 6.75 0.87
C GLY A 139 21.84 7.37 1.09
N VAL A 140 21.74 8.71 1.13
CA VAL A 140 20.49 9.45 1.29
C VAL A 140 19.55 9.13 0.14
N LEU A 141 20.00 9.25 -1.11
CA LEU A 141 19.19 8.92 -2.29
C LEU A 141 18.73 7.46 -2.28
N GLY A 142 19.62 6.52 -1.93
CA GLY A 142 19.28 5.11 -1.78
C GLY A 142 18.23 4.86 -0.70
N SER A 143 18.37 5.49 0.46
CA SER A 143 17.42 5.38 1.57
C SER A 143 16.04 5.91 1.20
N MET A 144 15.97 7.02 0.46
CA MET A 144 14.71 7.59 -0.03
C MET A 144 14.01 6.65 -1.01
N ALA A 145 14.74 6.00 -1.91
CA ALA A 145 14.17 5.02 -2.84
C ALA A 145 13.58 3.82 -2.10
N ILE A 146 14.29 3.27 -1.11
CA ILE A 146 13.81 2.16 -0.27
C ILE A 146 12.56 2.59 0.52
N ALA A 147 12.62 3.76 1.14
CA ALA A 147 11.52 4.31 1.93
C ALA A 147 10.27 4.58 1.09
N TYR A 148 10.44 5.05 -0.15
CA TYR A 148 9.35 5.25 -1.09
C TYR A 148 8.64 3.94 -1.45
N VAL A 149 9.41 2.88 -1.74
CA VAL A 149 8.84 1.55 -2.06
C VAL A 149 8.14 0.95 -0.84
N ALA A 150 8.74 1.06 0.35
CA ALA A 150 8.12 0.61 1.60
C ALA A 150 6.81 1.37 1.88
N GLY A 151 6.82 2.69 1.73
CA GLY A 151 5.63 3.52 1.90
C GLY A 151 4.53 3.17 0.90
N TRP A 152 4.89 2.87 -0.34
CA TRP A 152 3.92 2.46 -1.36
C TRP A 152 3.24 1.13 -1.02
N LYS A 153 3.97 0.18 -0.44
CA LYS A 153 3.37 -1.07 0.05
C LYS A 153 2.41 -0.81 1.23
N LEU A 154 2.79 0.05 2.18
CA LEU A 154 1.95 0.40 3.34
C LEU A 154 0.71 1.23 2.97
N ASP A 155 0.80 1.99 1.88
CA ASP A 155 -0.30 2.76 1.33
C ASP A 155 -1.33 1.89 0.60
N ARG A 156 -0.99 0.64 0.24
CA ARG A 156 -1.96 -0.31 -0.32
C ARG A 156 -2.84 -0.85 0.79
N ARG A 157 -4.09 -0.39 0.82
CA ARG A 157 -5.13 -0.98 1.67
C ARG A 157 -6.23 -1.56 0.81
N GLU A 158 -6.48 -2.85 1.03
CA GLU A 158 -7.63 -3.55 0.47
C GLU A 158 -8.73 -3.58 1.50
N THR A 159 -9.94 -3.21 1.09
CA THR A 159 -11.16 -3.35 1.90
C THR A 159 -12.05 -4.37 1.23
N LEU A 160 -12.39 -5.44 1.94
CA LEU A 160 -13.32 -6.44 1.46
C LEU A 160 -14.72 -5.97 1.84
N ILE A 161 -15.57 -5.71 0.85
CA ILE A 161 -16.96 -5.38 1.06
C ILE A 161 -17.78 -6.59 0.64
N GLU A 162 -18.45 -7.19 1.61
CA GLU A 162 -19.45 -8.24 1.38
C GLU A 162 -20.83 -7.57 1.32
N ILE A 163 -21.59 -7.83 0.27
CA ILE A 163 -22.90 -7.22 0.10
C ILE A 163 -23.91 -8.03 0.90
N ALA A 164 -24.55 -7.39 1.88
CA ALA A 164 -25.67 -7.98 2.59
C ALA A 164 -26.89 -8.04 1.66
N ARG A 165 -27.49 -9.23 1.55
CA ARG A 165 -28.69 -9.46 0.74
C ARG A 165 -29.94 -8.92 1.42
#